data_AF-A0A2P4YHS7-F1
#
_entry.id   AF-A0A2P4YHS7-F1
#
_cell.length_a   1.000
_cell.length_b   1.000
_cell.length_c   1.000
_cell.angle_alpha   90.00
_cell.angle_beta   90.00
_cell.angle_gamma   90.00
#
_symmetry.space_group_name_H-M   'P 1'
#
loop_
_entity.id
_entity.type
_entity.pdbx_description
1 polymer ?
#
loop_
_entity_poly.entity_id
_entity_poly.type
_entity_poly.pdbx_seq_one_letter_code
_entity_poly.pdbx_strand_id
1 'polypeptide(L)'
;MGRKRKKTNYPHEYDVVEGTQDLQGISPSLHSQEPAPLSETYRLKKTTKDTHSSVICKLTRICHIPEIIEEIKRICVIMKQVQLEGWHLANLHLLRCLHEGEELPELSQMFFYRCCAASLGNIESRDRCKQEPKYSSFHQTCLRYWTGRERTVTYAAESFINGGDIINEMAKLMEINAGNMIALQFRRRLYQYIRFRYAPVGVVQLKNRVMKRLVDSCFRVKTVPVVDEDGNSTDMTEKSWTKWDETDDPVEKELREWLQIVPWQWQIRANATHFVRKLYDMLSWMEAFVKNNPTTKGTRLYSLLPVSTTYQAA
;
A
#
# COMPACT_ATOMS: atom_id res chain seq x y z
N MET A 1 -35.60 -38.95 9.66
CA MET A 1 -34.50 -38.78 8.67
C MET A 1 -34.12 -37.30 8.59
N GLY A 2 -33.07 -36.87 9.30
CA GLY A 2 -32.58 -35.49 9.26
C GLY A 2 -31.15 -35.44 8.75
N ARG A 3 -30.95 -35.08 7.47
CA ARG A 3 -29.61 -34.92 6.90
C ARG A 3 -28.97 -33.65 7.45
N LYS A 4 -27.95 -33.83 8.31
CA LYS A 4 -27.04 -32.77 8.78
C LYS A 4 -26.37 -32.10 7.56
N ARG A 5 -26.62 -30.81 7.37
CA ARG A 5 -25.87 -29.95 6.43
C ARG A 5 -24.42 -29.83 6.91
N LYS A 6 -23.47 -30.25 6.07
CA LYS A 6 -22.04 -29.94 6.25
C LYS A 6 -21.87 -28.41 6.19
N LYS A 7 -21.45 -27.80 7.30
CA LYS A 7 -20.91 -26.44 7.30
C LYS A 7 -19.69 -26.40 6.38
N THR A 8 -19.81 -25.68 5.27
CA THR A 8 -18.66 -25.23 4.51
C THR A 8 -17.92 -24.21 5.36
N ASN A 9 -16.74 -24.58 5.88
CA ASN A 9 -15.79 -23.65 6.49
C ASN A 9 -15.23 -22.73 5.39
N TYR A 10 -15.95 -21.66 5.08
CA TYR A 10 -15.38 -20.43 4.52
C TYR A 10 -15.06 -19.52 5.71
N PRO A 11 -13.84 -18.99 5.85
CA PRO A 11 -13.58 -17.90 6.80
C PRO A 11 -14.44 -16.71 6.39
N HIS A 12 -15.36 -16.33 7.27
CA HIS A 12 -16.34 -15.26 7.05
C HIS A 12 -15.86 -13.89 7.57
N GLU A 13 -14.56 -13.73 7.77
CA GLU A 13 -13.92 -12.46 8.10
C GLU A 13 -13.05 -12.05 6.90
N TYR A 14 -12.69 -10.77 6.80
CA TYR A 14 -11.96 -10.15 5.68
C TYR A 14 -12.83 -9.64 4.51
N ASP A 15 -13.93 -8.99 4.83
CA ASP A 15 -14.37 -7.79 4.12
C ASP A 15 -14.64 -6.68 5.14
N VAL A 16 -14.33 -5.44 4.74
CA VAL A 16 -14.15 -4.21 5.54
C VAL A 16 -12.70 -4.02 6.00
N VAL A 17 -11.92 -3.29 5.18
CA VAL A 17 -10.81 -2.49 5.72
C VAL A 17 -11.45 -1.22 6.25
N GLU A 18 -11.95 -1.31 7.47
CA GLU A 18 -12.18 -0.14 8.32
C GLU A 18 -10.81 0.40 8.69
N GLY A 19 -10.58 1.68 8.38
CA GLY A 19 -9.54 2.49 9.00
C GLY A 19 -8.09 2.10 8.70
N THR A 20 -7.27 3.11 8.45
CA THR A 20 -5.85 3.06 8.78
C THR A 20 -5.66 2.48 10.18
N GLN A 21 -4.93 1.37 10.29
CA GLN A 21 -4.59 0.77 11.59
C GLN A 21 -3.67 1.71 12.36
N ASP A 22 -4.18 2.26 13.46
CA ASP A 22 -3.38 2.90 14.48
C ASP A 22 -2.46 1.87 15.16
N LEU A 23 -1.18 2.18 15.23
CA LEU A 23 -0.16 1.42 15.96
C LEU A 23 -0.36 1.63 17.47
N GLN A 24 -1.08 0.74 18.13
CA GLN A 24 -1.07 0.60 19.59
C GLN A 24 -0.82 -0.84 19.99
N GLY A 25 0.19 -1.06 20.83
CA GLY A 25 0.35 -2.34 21.52
C GLY A 25 1.77 -2.67 21.96
N ILE A 26 2.36 -1.89 22.87
CA ILE A 26 3.42 -2.40 23.77
C ILE A 26 3.26 -1.75 25.14
N SER A 27 2.82 -2.53 26.13
CA SER A 27 2.90 -2.19 27.56
C SER A 27 4.05 -2.97 28.20
N PRO A 28 4.87 -2.35 29.07
CA PRO A 28 5.55 -3.10 30.12
C PRO A 28 5.07 -2.71 31.52
N SER A 29 5.00 -3.74 32.36
CA SER A 29 4.58 -3.78 33.77
C SER A 29 5.44 -2.93 34.72
N LEU A 30 4.79 -2.26 35.67
CA LEU A 30 5.39 -1.63 36.85
C LEU A 30 5.81 -2.67 37.90
N HIS A 31 7.03 -2.51 38.46
CA HIS A 31 7.34 -2.93 39.83
C HIS A 31 7.98 -1.76 40.59
N SER A 32 7.38 -1.47 41.73
CA SER A 32 7.71 -0.41 42.69
C SER A 32 8.87 -0.81 43.61
N GLN A 33 9.68 0.17 44.06
CA GLN A 33 10.07 0.36 45.47
C GLN A 33 10.89 1.65 45.67
N GLU A 34 10.71 2.28 46.84
CA GLU A 34 11.14 3.61 47.30
C GLU A 34 12.20 3.47 48.45
N PRO A 35 12.74 4.50 49.16
CA PRO A 35 14.01 5.20 48.83
C PRO A 35 15.12 5.31 49.94
N ALA A 36 16.29 5.84 49.52
CA ALA A 36 17.33 6.66 50.22
C ALA A 36 18.41 6.01 51.16
N PRO A 37 19.57 6.65 51.49
CA PRO A 37 20.11 7.99 51.12
C PRO A 37 21.61 8.09 50.67
N LEU A 38 21.92 9.21 50.00
CA LEU A 38 23.15 10.04 49.92
C LEU A 38 24.57 9.44 50.09
N SER A 39 25.39 9.49 49.02
CA SER A 39 26.78 9.96 49.10
C SER A 39 27.27 10.52 47.75
N GLU A 40 28.20 11.45 47.86
CA GLU A 40 28.55 12.50 46.94
C GLU A 40 29.71 12.08 46.03
N THR A 41 29.49 12.06 44.72
CA THR A 41 30.54 12.14 43.69
C THR A 41 29.90 12.59 42.38
N TYR A 42 30.21 13.80 41.93
CA TYR A 42 29.82 14.28 40.61
C TYR A 42 30.64 13.55 39.54
N ARG A 43 30.23 12.31 39.20
CA ARG A 43 30.47 11.74 37.87
C ARG A 43 29.43 12.33 36.95
N LEU A 44 29.86 13.02 35.89
CA LEU A 44 29.01 13.39 34.77
C LEU A 44 28.21 12.15 34.34
N LYS A 45 26.90 12.15 34.65
CA LYS A 45 26.01 11.06 34.27
C LYS A 45 26.01 10.99 32.75
N LYS A 46 26.41 9.84 32.22
CA LYS A 46 26.04 9.37 30.89
C LYS A 46 24.57 9.73 30.69
N THR A 47 24.26 10.61 29.75
CA THR A 47 22.88 11.00 29.45
C THR A 47 22.11 9.73 29.14
N THR A 48 21.21 9.36 30.04
CA THR A 48 20.23 8.30 29.82
C THR A 48 19.58 8.56 28.47
N LYS A 49 19.58 7.56 27.57
CA LYS A 49 18.80 7.61 26.33
C LYS A 49 17.43 8.20 26.65
N ASP A 50 17.07 9.31 26.01
CA ASP A 50 15.75 9.91 26.19
C ASP A 50 14.70 8.84 25.86
N THR A 51 14.00 8.36 26.89
CA THR A 51 12.89 7.44 26.72
C THR A 51 11.69 8.26 26.29
N HIS A 52 11.47 8.36 24.98
CA HIS A 52 10.24 8.91 24.43
C HIS A 52 9.09 7.91 24.65
N SER A 53 7.97 8.38 25.19
CA SER A 53 6.73 7.63 25.29
C SER A 53 5.62 8.39 24.55
N SER A 54 4.74 7.66 23.87
CA SER A 54 3.57 8.24 23.21
C SER A 54 2.39 8.21 24.17
N VAL A 55 1.68 9.33 24.32
CA VAL A 55 0.49 9.45 25.16
C VAL A 55 -0.70 9.77 24.29
N ILE A 56 -1.79 9.03 24.46
CA ILE A 56 -3.05 9.27 23.75
C ILE A 56 -3.98 9.99 24.71
N CYS A 57 -4.41 11.20 24.33
CA CYS A 57 -5.36 11.97 25.10
C CYS A 57 -6.19 12.90 24.21
N LYS A 58 -7.27 13.45 24.76
CA LYS A 58 -8.09 14.45 24.06
C LYS A 58 -7.27 15.70 23.80
N LEU A 59 -7.44 16.31 22.62
CA LEU A 59 -6.75 17.55 22.26
C LEU A 59 -6.99 18.67 23.29
N THR A 60 -8.19 18.72 23.88
CA THR A 60 -8.58 19.65 24.94
C THR A 60 -7.74 19.54 26.22
N ARG A 61 -7.00 18.45 26.41
CA ARG A 61 -6.06 18.26 27.53
C ARG A 61 -4.72 18.93 27.28
N ILE A 62 -4.33 19.13 26.01
CA ILE A 62 -3.04 19.71 25.61
C ILE A 62 -3.20 21.18 25.22
N CYS A 63 -4.29 21.50 24.50
CA CYS A 63 -4.63 22.84 24.08
C CYS A 63 -5.96 23.24 24.74
N HIS A 64 -6.00 24.42 25.35
CA HIS A 64 -7.20 24.96 25.99
C HIS A 64 -7.84 26.11 25.20
N ILE A 65 -7.23 26.53 24.08
CA ILE A 65 -7.69 27.65 23.26
C ILE A 65 -8.70 27.11 22.22
N PRO A 66 -10.00 27.45 22.31
CA PRO A 66 -11.03 26.88 21.44
C PRO A 66 -10.78 27.14 19.96
N GLU A 67 -10.30 28.32 19.60
CA GLU A 67 -10.04 28.72 18.22
C GLU A 67 -8.97 27.84 17.56
N ILE A 68 -7.91 27.50 18.32
CA ILE A 68 -6.84 26.61 17.85
C ILE A 68 -7.37 25.18 17.70
N ILE A 69 -8.21 24.72 18.62
CA ILE A 69 -8.82 23.39 18.55
C ILE A 69 -9.69 23.26 17.29
N GLU A 70 -10.54 24.25 17.01
CA GLU A 70 -11.40 24.25 15.83
C GLU A 70 -10.59 24.35 14.53
N GLU A 71 -9.53 25.15 14.50
CA GLU A 71 -8.66 25.23 13.33
C GLU A 71 -7.89 23.92 13.09
N ILE A 72 -7.38 23.27 14.15
CA ILE A 72 -6.75 21.94 14.03
C ILE A 72 -7.75 20.92 13.47
N LYS A 73 -8.98 20.88 13.99
CA LYS A 73 -10.03 19.99 13.49
C LYS A 73 -10.32 20.26 12.02
N ARG A 74 -10.50 21.53 11.64
CA ARG A 74 -10.73 21.96 10.26
C ARG A 74 -9.60 21.47 9.36
N ILE A 75 -8.34 21.76 9.70
CA ILE A 75 -7.18 21.33 8.90
C ILE A 75 -7.14 19.80 8.80
N CYS A 76 -7.43 19.05 9.87
CA CYS A 76 -7.49 17.59 9.81
C CYS A 76 -8.52 17.08 8.80
N VAL A 77 -9.71 17.71 8.73
CA VAL A 77 -10.74 17.37 7.73
C VAL A 77 -10.23 17.64 6.32
N ILE A 78 -9.67 18.82 6.08
CA ILE A 78 -9.09 19.21 4.79
C ILE A 78 -8.00 18.23 4.37
N MET A 79 -7.07 17.94 5.27
CA MET A 79 -5.97 17.02 5.01
C MET A 79 -6.49 15.61 4.69
N LYS A 80 -7.55 15.16 5.36
CA LYS A 80 -8.15 13.86 5.02
C LYS A 80 -8.71 13.86 3.61
N GLN A 81 -9.40 14.91 3.19
CA GLN A 81 -9.89 15.06 1.82
C GLN A 81 -8.72 15.10 0.81
N VAL A 82 -7.70 15.91 1.08
CA VAL A 82 -6.47 16.00 0.25
C VAL A 82 -5.79 14.64 0.11
N GLN A 83 -5.73 13.84 1.17
CA GLN A 83 -5.18 12.48 1.13
C GLN A 83 -5.99 11.57 0.21
N LEU A 84 -7.32 11.58 0.34
CA LEU A 84 -8.23 10.75 -0.47
C LEU A 84 -8.10 11.10 -1.95
N GLU A 85 -8.17 12.39 -2.27
CA GLU A 85 -8.04 12.90 -3.62
C GLU A 85 -6.64 12.66 -4.19
N GLY A 86 -5.60 12.80 -3.36
CA GLY A 86 -4.23 12.45 -3.73
C GLY A 86 -4.10 10.98 -4.15
N TRP A 87 -4.74 10.05 -3.44
CA TRP A 87 -4.79 8.64 -3.84
C TRP A 87 -5.55 8.42 -5.15
N HIS A 88 -6.67 9.12 -5.35
CA HIS A 88 -7.43 9.05 -6.60
C HIS A 88 -6.59 9.54 -7.79
N LEU A 89 -5.93 10.68 -7.63
CA LEU A 89 -5.10 11.26 -8.68
C LEU A 89 -3.87 10.39 -8.97
N ALA A 90 -3.25 9.81 -7.95
CA ALA A 90 -2.17 8.85 -8.11
C ALA A 90 -2.62 7.62 -8.91
N ASN A 91 -3.75 6.99 -8.55
CA ASN A 91 -4.31 5.87 -9.30
C ASN A 91 -4.65 6.25 -10.75
N LEU A 92 -5.31 7.40 -10.95
CA LEU A 92 -5.67 7.89 -12.28
C LEU A 92 -4.42 8.06 -13.15
N HIS A 93 -3.37 8.65 -12.60
CA HIS A 93 -2.12 8.87 -13.32
C HIS A 93 -1.44 7.55 -13.70
N LEU A 94 -1.32 6.61 -12.75
CA LEU A 94 -0.74 5.29 -13.03
C LEU A 94 -1.53 4.53 -14.10
N LEU A 95 -2.86 4.50 -13.98
CA LEU A 95 -3.72 3.83 -14.96
C LEU A 95 -3.60 4.47 -16.34
N ARG A 96 -3.54 5.80 -16.41
CA ARG A 96 -3.35 6.51 -17.67
C ARG A 96 -2.00 6.17 -18.30
N CYS A 97 -0.91 6.24 -17.53
CA CYS A 97 0.43 5.88 -18.04
C CYS A 97 0.47 4.43 -18.53
N LEU A 98 -0.13 3.50 -17.78
CA LEU A 98 -0.21 2.09 -18.19
C LEU A 98 -1.01 1.88 -19.48
N HIS A 99 -2.12 2.60 -19.63
CA HIS A 99 -2.99 2.48 -20.82
C HIS A 99 -2.38 3.15 -22.06
N GLU A 100 -1.74 4.30 -21.88
CA GLU A 100 -1.11 5.09 -22.95
C GLU A 100 0.33 4.60 -23.27
N GLY A 101 0.83 3.59 -22.54
CA GLY A 101 2.18 3.05 -22.72
C GLY A 101 3.30 4.00 -22.29
N GLU A 102 2.97 5.00 -21.46
CA GLU A 102 3.95 5.94 -20.92
C GLU A 102 4.75 5.31 -19.77
N GLU A 103 5.90 5.92 -19.46
CA GLU A 103 6.67 5.53 -18.29
C GLU A 103 5.89 5.80 -17.00
N LEU A 104 5.88 4.83 -16.10
CA LEU A 104 5.29 4.99 -14.78
C LEU A 104 6.21 5.88 -13.93
N PRO A 105 5.66 6.83 -13.15
CA PRO A 105 6.48 7.57 -12.20
C PRO A 105 7.05 6.63 -11.13
N GLU A 106 8.18 7.04 -10.57
CA GLU A 106 8.64 6.50 -9.29
C GLU A 106 7.63 6.87 -8.20
N LEU A 107 7.22 5.88 -7.39
CA LEU A 107 6.28 6.05 -6.29
C LEU A 107 6.95 6.72 -5.07
N SER A 108 7.58 7.87 -5.29
CA SER A 108 8.32 8.63 -4.29
C SER A 108 7.42 9.60 -3.52
N GLN A 109 7.90 10.09 -2.37
CA GLN A 109 7.30 11.20 -1.64
C GLN A 109 7.01 12.40 -2.56
N MET A 110 7.91 12.73 -3.49
CA MET A 110 7.71 13.86 -4.40
C MET A 110 6.54 13.63 -5.37
N PHE A 111 6.33 12.39 -5.83
CA PHE A 111 5.16 12.06 -6.64
C PHE A 111 3.87 12.24 -5.83
N PHE A 112 3.79 11.69 -4.62
CA PHE A 112 2.60 11.83 -3.77
C PHE A 112 2.36 13.27 -3.33
N TYR A 113 3.42 14.05 -3.08
CA TYR A 113 3.31 15.47 -2.80
C TYR A 113 2.61 16.20 -3.94
N ARG A 114 2.98 15.91 -5.20
CA ARG A 114 2.31 16.51 -6.38
C ARG A 114 0.85 16.11 -6.46
N CYS A 115 0.51 14.85 -6.14
CA CYS A 115 -0.86 14.38 -6.11
C CYS A 115 -1.71 15.15 -5.08
N CYS A 116 -1.20 15.33 -3.85
CA CYS A 116 -1.87 16.09 -2.80
C CYS A 116 -1.87 17.61 -3.05
N ALA A 117 -0.83 18.14 -3.66
CA ALA A 117 -0.77 19.55 -4.03
C ALA A 117 -1.83 19.86 -5.10
N ALA A 118 -1.95 19.01 -6.12
CA ALA A 118 -2.89 19.21 -7.22
C ALA A 118 -4.36 19.10 -6.81
N SER A 119 -4.67 18.54 -5.63
CA SER A 119 -6.04 18.52 -5.13
C SER A 119 -6.48 19.83 -4.48
N LEU A 120 -5.54 20.72 -4.11
CA LEU A 120 -5.84 22.00 -3.47
C LEU A 120 -6.23 23.08 -4.50
N GLY A 121 -7.27 23.85 -4.17
CA GLY A 121 -7.86 24.83 -5.09
C GLY A 121 -6.91 25.97 -5.49
N ASN A 122 -6.03 26.40 -4.58
CA ASN A 122 -5.02 27.44 -4.86
C ASN A 122 -3.96 26.97 -5.86
N ILE A 123 -3.55 25.71 -5.78
CA ILE A 123 -2.55 25.12 -6.67
C ILE A 123 -3.19 24.78 -8.02
N GLU A 124 -4.39 24.22 -8.01
CA GLU A 124 -5.20 24.01 -9.21
C GLU A 124 -5.34 25.31 -10.01
N SER A 125 -5.79 26.40 -9.37
CA SER A 125 -5.96 27.70 -10.02
C SER A 125 -4.67 28.23 -10.66
N ARG A 126 -3.53 28.05 -9.99
CA ARG A 126 -2.22 28.49 -10.48
C ARG A 126 -1.70 27.63 -11.64
N ASP A 127 -1.85 26.31 -11.53
CA ASP A 127 -1.17 25.37 -12.42
C ASP A 127 -1.97 25.06 -13.68
N ARG A 128 -3.29 25.22 -13.64
CA ARG A 128 -4.20 24.90 -14.75
C ARG A 128 -3.90 25.63 -16.06
N CYS A 129 -3.44 26.88 -16.01
CA CYS A 129 -3.15 27.67 -17.20
C CYS A 129 -1.70 27.54 -17.70
N LYS A 130 -0.88 26.67 -17.09
CA LYS A 130 0.53 26.52 -17.48
C LYS A 130 0.65 25.83 -18.83
N GLN A 131 1.30 26.49 -19.77
CA GLN A 131 1.56 25.94 -21.11
C GLN A 131 2.74 24.96 -21.13
N GLU A 132 3.77 25.21 -20.31
CA GLU A 132 5.00 24.39 -20.24
C GLU A 132 5.25 23.85 -18.83
N PRO A 133 4.45 22.89 -18.36
CA PRO A 133 4.66 22.25 -17.06
C PRO A 133 5.92 21.37 -17.07
N LYS A 134 6.73 21.46 -16.01
CA LYS A 134 7.92 20.61 -15.79
C LYS A 134 7.62 19.10 -15.87
N TYR A 135 6.40 18.70 -15.50
CA TYR A 135 5.93 17.31 -15.54
C TYR A 135 4.69 17.22 -16.43
N SER A 136 4.89 17.25 -17.75
CA SER A 136 3.82 17.31 -18.75
C SER A 136 2.83 16.15 -18.66
N SER A 137 3.34 14.92 -18.58
CA SER A 137 2.52 13.69 -18.41
C SER A 137 1.62 13.78 -17.16
N PHE A 138 2.19 14.12 -16.00
CA PHE A 138 1.40 14.29 -14.78
C PHE A 138 0.39 15.43 -14.91
N HIS A 139 0.80 16.57 -15.49
CA HIS A 139 -0.09 17.71 -15.68
C HIS A 139 -1.29 17.39 -16.57
N GLN A 140 -1.12 16.61 -17.65
CA GLN A 140 -2.23 16.12 -18.46
C GLN A 140 -3.24 15.31 -17.63
N THR A 141 -2.76 14.54 -16.66
CA THR A 141 -3.65 13.83 -15.73
C THR A 141 -4.40 14.79 -14.83
N CYS A 142 -3.71 15.80 -14.27
CA CYS A 142 -4.35 16.84 -13.46
C CYS A 142 -5.46 17.56 -14.25
N LEU A 143 -5.22 17.93 -15.50
CA LEU A 143 -6.23 18.56 -16.36
C LEU A 143 -7.49 17.68 -16.49
N ARG A 144 -7.32 16.38 -16.82
CA ARG A 144 -8.45 15.44 -16.91
C ARG A 144 -9.20 15.31 -15.59
N TYR A 145 -8.47 15.27 -14.48
CA TYR A 145 -9.04 15.17 -13.15
C TYR A 145 -9.85 16.41 -12.76
N TRP A 146 -9.31 17.61 -12.97
CA TRP A 146 -9.97 18.88 -12.68
C TRP A 146 -11.21 19.09 -13.56
N THR A 147 -11.15 18.78 -14.85
CA THR A 147 -12.34 18.80 -15.73
C THR A 147 -13.42 17.82 -15.25
N GLY A 148 -13.04 16.69 -14.63
CA GLY A 148 -13.98 15.77 -14.00
C GLY A 148 -14.66 16.36 -12.77
N ARG A 149 -13.92 17.10 -11.94
CA ARG A 149 -14.46 17.77 -10.74
C ARG A 149 -15.52 18.79 -11.07
N GLU A 150 -15.33 19.60 -12.11
CA GLU A 150 -16.25 20.67 -12.51
C GLU A 150 -17.65 20.17 -12.87
N ARG A 151 -17.75 18.92 -13.31
CA ARG A 151 -19.04 18.28 -13.60
C ARG A 151 -19.81 17.93 -12.32
N THR A 152 -19.18 18.04 -11.15
CA THR A 152 -19.77 17.77 -9.84
C THR A 152 -20.22 19.09 -9.22
N VAL A 153 -21.52 19.39 -9.35
CA VAL A 153 -22.14 20.70 -9.03
C VAL A 153 -21.92 21.17 -7.57
N THR A 154 -21.65 20.25 -6.64
CA THR A 154 -21.49 20.54 -5.20
C THR A 154 -20.04 20.57 -4.71
N TYR A 155 -19.06 20.37 -5.59
CA TYR A 155 -17.67 20.27 -5.19
C TYR A 155 -16.99 21.65 -5.07
N ALA A 156 -16.43 21.95 -3.90
CA ALA A 156 -15.55 23.10 -3.69
C ALA A 156 -14.17 22.60 -3.27
N ALA A 157 -13.13 22.97 -4.02
CA ALA A 157 -11.76 22.64 -3.68
C ALA A 157 -11.34 23.44 -2.44
N GLU A 158 -10.95 22.73 -1.38
CA GLU A 158 -10.47 23.37 -0.16
C GLU A 158 -9.09 24.01 -0.40
N SER A 159 -8.84 25.10 0.33
CA SER A 159 -7.56 25.79 0.31
C SER A 159 -7.20 26.21 1.73
N PHE A 160 -5.94 26.07 2.09
CA PHE A 160 -5.41 26.57 3.35
C PHE A 160 -3.98 27.06 3.14
N ILE A 161 -3.58 28.01 3.98
CA ILE A 161 -2.30 28.74 3.84
C ILE A 161 -1.18 27.90 4.47
N ASN A 162 0.02 27.95 3.88
CA ASN A 162 1.24 27.33 4.42
C ASN A 162 1.15 25.81 4.66
N GLY A 163 0.35 25.10 3.86
CA GLY A 163 0.20 23.65 3.98
C GLY A 163 1.36 22.79 3.47
N GLY A 164 2.44 23.39 2.98
CA GLY A 164 3.55 22.68 2.33
C GLY A 164 4.13 21.56 3.20
N ASP A 165 4.43 21.85 4.46
CA ASP A 165 5.04 20.89 5.38
C ASP A 165 4.08 19.74 5.73
N ILE A 166 2.80 20.06 5.94
CA ILE A 166 1.77 19.06 6.27
C ILE A 166 1.55 18.11 5.08
N ILE A 167 1.50 18.64 3.86
CA ILE A 167 1.42 17.85 2.63
C ILE A 167 2.67 16.99 2.46
N ASN A 168 3.84 17.53 2.79
CA ASN A 168 5.11 16.81 2.68
C ASN A 168 5.15 15.58 3.60
N GLU A 169 4.75 15.71 4.85
CA GLU A 169 4.64 14.58 5.79
C GLU A 169 3.55 13.58 5.36
N MET A 170 2.42 14.08 4.86
CA MET A 170 1.40 13.21 4.29
C MET A 170 1.92 12.39 3.10
N ALA A 171 2.65 13.03 2.19
CA ALA A 171 3.21 12.39 1.01
C ALA A 171 4.22 11.30 1.39
N LYS A 172 5.03 11.54 2.43
CA LYS A 172 5.94 10.54 2.99
C LYS A 172 5.18 9.32 3.53
N LEU A 173 4.08 9.54 4.25
CA LEU A 173 3.21 8.45 4.69
C LEU A 173 2.58 7.71 3.51
N MET A 174 2.18 8.42 2.45
CA MET A 174 1.62 7.80 1.24
C MET A 174 2.64 6.94 0.51
N GLU A 175 3.90 7.36 0.38
CA GLU A 175 4.97 6.54 -0.19
C GLU A 175 5.15 5.21 0.57
N ILE A 176 5.30 5.29 1.89
CA ILE A 176 5.44 4.12 2.76
C ILE A 176 4.21 3.20 2.62
N ASN A 177 3.01 3.79 2.65
CA ASN A 177 1.76 3.05 2.53
C ASN A 177 1.59 2.40 1.17
N ALA A 178 2.01 3.05 0.07
CA ALA A 178 1.96 2.48 -1.27
C ALA A 178 2.81 1.21 -1.35
N GLY A 179 4.08 1.28 -0.92
CA GLY A 179 4.97 0.11 -0.91
C GLY A 179 4.44 -1.02 -0.02
N ASN A 180 3.91 -0.69 1.16
CA ASN A 180 3.30 -1.66 2.06
C ASN A 180 2.08 -2.35 1.45
N MET A 181 1.20 -1.58 0.82
CA MET A 181 -0.06 -2.09 0.27
C MET A 181 0.17 -2.94 -0.96
N ILE A 182 1.10 -2.55 -1.84
CA ILE A 182 1.50 -3.39 -2.97
C ILE A 182 2.01 -4.73 -2.44
N ALA A 183 2.95 -4.72 -1.49
CA ALA A 183 3.50 -5.96 -0.94
C ALA A 183 2.46 -6.84 -0.22
N LEU A 184 1.58 -6.24 0.58
CA LEU A 184 0.55 -6.95 1.34
C LEU A 184 -0.49 -7.62 0.42
N GLN A 185 -0.92 -6.91 -0.62
CA GLN A 185 -2.01 -7.37 -1.49
C GLN A 185 -1.52 -8.21 -2.66
N PHE A 186 -0.24 -8.13 -3.03
CA PHE A 186 0.30 -8.81 -4.22
C PHE A 186 -0.01 -10.30 -4.22
N ARG A 187 0.30 -11.01 -3.14
CA ARG A 187 0.06 -12.46 -3.03
C ARG A 187 -1.43 -12.81 -3.15
N ARG A 188 -2.31 -11.99 -2.58
CA ARG A 188 -3.77 -12.21 -2.63
C ARG A 188 -4.31 -12.03 -4.04
N ARG A 189 -3.84 -10.99 -4.74
CA ARG A 189 -4.21 -10.71 -6.13
C ARG A 189 -3.66 -11.76 -7.09
N LEU A 190 -2.42 -12.20 -6.86
CA LEU A 190 -1.80 -13.31 -7.59
C LEU A 190 -2.57 -14.63 -7.40
N TYR A 191 -3.00 -14.92 -6.17
CA TYR A 191 -3.83 -16.08 -5.87
C TYR A 191 -5.13 -16.08 -6.68
N GLN A 192 -5.83 -14.93 -6.72
CA GLN A 192 -7.05 -14.79 -7.49
C GLN A 192 -6.80 -14.93 -8.99
N TYR A 193 -5.77 -14.28 -9.51
CA TYR A 193 -5.37 -14.37 -10.91
C TYR A 193 -5.08 -15.82 -11.33
N ILE A 194 -4.23 -16.53 -10.57
CA ILE A 194 -3.87 -17.92 -10.87
C ILE A 194 -5.09 -18.86 -10.79
N ARG A 195 -5.99 -18.62 -9.82
CA ARG A 195 -7.21 -19.42 -9.63
C ARG A 195 -8.08 -19.46 -10.88
N PHE A 196 -8.19 -18.35 -11.60
CA PHE A 196 -9.07 -18.24 -12.77
C PHE A 196 -8.31 -18.47 -14.08
N ARG A 197 -7.08 -17.94 -14.21
CA ARG A 197 -6.32 -18.01 -15.46
C ARG A 197 -5.88 -19.42 -15.85
N TYR A 198 -5.43 -20.21 -14.87
CA TYR A 198 -4.89 -21.55 -15.10
C TYR A 198 -5.91 -22.65 -14.82
N ALA A 199 -7.21 -22.30 -14.81
CA ALA A 199 -8.26 -23.30 -14.73
C ALA A 199 -8.32 -24.09 -16.06
N PRO A 200 -8.46 -25.43 -16.03
CA PRO A 200 -8.60 -26.23 -17.25
C PRO A 200 -9.81 -25.81 -18.08
N VAL A 201 -9.75 -26.06 -19.39
CA VAL A 201 -10.88 -25.79 -20.30
C VAL A 201 -12.16 -26.46 -19.79
N GLY A 202 -13.26 -25.71 -19.74
CA GLY A 202 -14.54 -26.17 -19.20
C GLY A 202 -14.66 -26.10 -17.67
N VAL A 203 -13.59 -25.71 -16.96
CA VAL A 203 -13.59 -25.52 -15.51
C VAL A 203 -13.40 -24.04 -15.20
N VAL A 204 -14.30 -23.46 -14.42
CA VAL A 204 -14.27 -22.02 -14.10
C VAL A 204 -13.11 -21.67 -13.15
N GLN A 205 -12.71 -22.60 -12.28
CA GLN A 205 -11.74 -22.34 -11.22
C GLN A 205 -10.79 -23.51 -10.99
N LEU A 206 -9.52 -23.20 -10.81
CA LEU A 206 -8.50 -24.16 -10.44
C LEU A 206 -8.74 -24.71 -9.02
N LYS A 207 -8.46 -26.01 -8.82
CA LYS A 207 -8.58 -26.65 -7.50
C LYS A 207 -7.64 -25.98 -6.50
N ASN A 208 -8.12 -25.73 -5.27
CA ASN A 208 -7.39 -25.00 -4.23
C ASN A 208 -5.99 -25.57 -3.94
N ARG A 209 -5.82 -26.89 -3.90
CA ARG A 209 -4.49 -27.51 -3.67
C ARG A 209 -3.48 -27.15 -4.77
N VAL A 210 -3.91 -27.18 -6.03
CA VAL A 210 -3.05 -26.91 -7.19
C VAL A 210 -2.72 -25.44 -7.27
N MET A 211 -3.73 -24.58 -7.14
CA MET A 211 -3.52 -23.13 -7.13
C MET A 211 -2.59 -22.71 -5.99
N LYS A 212 -2.73 -23.26 -4.77
CA LYS A 212 -1.84 -22.91 -3.64
C LYS A 212 -0.40 -23.30 -3.94
N ARG A 213 -0.19 -24.50 -4.50
CA ARG A 213 1.14 -24.96 -4.95
C ARG A 213 1.78 -24.02 -5.97
N LEU A 214 1.00 -23.56 -6.96
CA LEU A 214 1.49 -22.62 -7.98
C LEU A 214 1.83 -21.26 -7.38
N VAL A 215 0.95 -20.71 -6.55
CA VAL A 215 1.23 -19.44 -5.84
C VAL A 215 2.48 -19.58 -4.98
N ASP A 216 2.61 -20.65 -4.20
CA ASP A 216 3.76 -20.89 -3.34
C ASP A 216 5.05 -21.05 -4.16
N SER A 217 4.96 -21.64 -5.37
CA SER A 217 6.08 -21.72 -6.32
C SER A 217 6.60 -20.34 -6.71
N CYS A 218 5.72 -19.36 -6.88
CA CYS A 218 6.07 -17.97 -7.12
C CYS A 218 6.72 -17.26 -5.91
N PHE A 219 7.11 -17.96 -4.85
CA PHE A 219 7.92 -17.37 -3.76
C PHE A 219 9.10 -18.27 -3.36
N ARG A 220 9.30 -19.41 -4.04
CA ARG A 220 10.43 -20.30 -3.76
C ARG A 220 11.71 -19.73 -4.35
N VAL A 221 12.82 -19.87 -3.63
CA VAL A 221 14.13 -19.34 -4.01
C VAL A 221 15.18 -20.43 -3.89
N LYS A 222 16.26 -20.32 -4.67
CA LYS A 222 17.36 -21.26 -4.63
C LYS A 222 18.01 -21.24 -3.26
N THR A 223 18.21 -22.43 -2.70
CA THR A 223 19.00 -22.63 -1.50
C THR A 223 20.40 -23.05 -1.92
N VAL A 224 21.42 -22.38 -1.41
CA VAL A 224 22.83 -22.56 -1.78
C VAL A 224 23.59 -22.98 -0.51
N PRO A 225 24.52 -23.96 -0.58
CA PRO A 225 25.38 -24.27 0.56
C PRO A 225 26.25 -23.07 0.93
N VAL A 226 26.38 -22.82 2.23
CA VAL A 226 27.32 -21.82 2.77
C VAL A 226 28.71 -22.45 2.68
N VAL A 227 29.65 -21.74 2.07
CA VAL A 227 31.06 -22.16 2.00
C VAL A 227 31.86 -21.49 3.11
N ASP A 228 32.82 -22.21 3.69
CA ASP A 228 33.77 -21.65 4.67
C ASP A 228 34.88 -20.81 4.00
N GLU A 229 35.79 -20.25 4.79
CA GLU A 229 36.92 -19.43 4.29
C GLU A 229 37.85 -20.21 3.36
N ASP A 230 37.86 -21.54 3.47
CA ASP A 230 38.64 -22.45 2.63
C ASP A 230 37.87 -22.93 1.39
N GLY A 231 36.63 -22.46 1.19
CA GLY A 231 35.77 -22.79 0.05
C GLY A 231 35.07 -24.15 0.15
N ASN A 232 35.15 -24.83 1.29
CA ASN A 232 34.45 -26.09 1.53
C ASN A 232 32.99 -25.84 1.91
N SER A 233 32.10 -26.72 1.43
CA SER A 233 30.69 -26.67 1.79
C SER A 233 30.50 -26.99 3.27
N THR A 234 29.85 -26.10 3.99
CA THR A 234 29.34 -26.37 5.34
C THR A 234 27.99 -27.12 5.23
N ASP A 235 27.54 -27.71 6.34
CA ASP A 235 26.18 -28.28 6.46
C ASP A 235 25.08 -27.20 6.46
N MET A 236 25.47 -25.92 6.50
CA MET A 236 24.53 -24.80 6.46
C MET A 236 24.18 -24.42 5.04
N THR A 237 22.94 -23.98 4.85
CA THR A 237 22.48 -23.47 3.56
C THR A 237 21.84 -22.09 3.72
N GLU A 238 22.03 -21.24 2.72
CA GLU A 238 21.49 -19.89 2.66
C GLU A 238 20.57 -19.72 1.44
N LYS A 239 19.56 -18.86 1.57
CA LYS A 239 18.65 -18.53 0.48
C LYS A 239 19.24 -17.45 -0.41
N SER A 240 19.37 -17.77 -1.69
CA SER A 240 19.62 -16.76 -2.73
C SER A 240 18.32 -16.05 -3.10
N TRP A 241 17.94 -15.04 -2.31
CA TRP A 241 16.64 -14.35 -2.40
C TRP A 241 16.29 -13.73 -3.76
N THR A 242 17.26 -13.55 -4.65
CA THR A 242 17.09 -12.99 -6.00
C THR A 242 17.00 -14.06 -7.09
N LYS A 243 17.25 -15.33 -6.77
CA LYS A 243 17.28 -16.44 -7.74
C LYS A 243 16.21 -17.46 -7.41
N TRP A 244 15.41 -17.82 -8.41
CA TRP A 244 14.43 -18.91 -8.31
C TRP A 244 15.14 -20.26 -8.09
N ASP A 245 14.46 -21.18 -7.40
CA ASP A 245 14.82 -22.60 -7.42
C ASP A 245 14.52 -23.21 -8.80
N GLU A 246 14.95 -24.46 -9.02
CA GLU A 246 14.67 -25.18 -10.26
C GLU A 246 13.28 -25.82 -10.21
N THR A 247 12.58 -25.80 -11.35
CA THR A 247 11.26 -26.44 -11.50
C THR A 247 11.12 -26.95 -12.93
N ASP A 248 10.49 -28.10 -13.10
CA ASP A 248 10.18 -28.69 -14.41
C ASP A 248 8.71 -28.45 -14.83
N ASP A 249 7.88 -27.91 -13.94
CA ASP A 249 6.48 -27.61 -14.26
C ASP A 249 6.42 -26.41 -15.22
N PRO A 250 5.86 -26.58 -16.44
CA PRO A 250 5.85 -25.53 -17.46
C PRO A 250 5.04 -24.30 -17.04
N VAL A 251 3.99 -24.48 -16.23
CA VAL A 251 3.19 -23.37 -15.72
C VAL A 251 3.96 -22.57 -14.68
N GLU A 252 4.76 -23.24 -13.85
CA GLU A 252 5.64 -22.55 -12.90
C GLU A 252 6.74 -21.76 -13.63
N LYS A 253 7.31 -22.30 -14.72
CA LYS A 253 8.27 -21.56 -15.57
C LYS A 253 7.64 -20.32 -16.18
N GLU A 254 6.49 -20.45 -16.84
CA GLU A 254 5.75 -19.31 -17.43
C GLU A 254 5.47 -18.22 -16.39
N LEU A 255 4.98 -18.59 -15.20
CA LEU A 255 4.69 -17.64 -14.13
C LEU A 255 5.94 -16.90 -13.64
N ARG A 256 7.06 -17.60 -13.48
CA ARG A 256 8.34 -17.02 -13.03
C ARG A 256 8.96 -16.12 -14.09
N GLU A 257 8.89 -16.51 -15.36
CA GLU A 257 9.31 -15.69 -16.49
C GLU A 257 8.47 -14.42 -16.61
N TRP A 258 7.14 -14.53 -16.46
CA TRP A 258 6.26 -13.36 -16.44
C TRP A 258 6.52 -12.45 -15.23
N LEU A 259 6.76 -13.02 -14.04
CA LEU A 259 7.05 -12.23 -12.83
C LEU A 259 8.40 -11.51 -12.91
N GLN A 260 9.42 -12.14 -13.50
CA GLN A 260 10.82 -11.69 -13.62
C GLN A 260 11.58 -11.54 -12.30
N ILE A 261 10.94 -11.00 -11.26
CA ILE A 261 11.48 -10.75 -9.92
C ILE A 261 10.71 -11.59 -8.91
N VAL A 262 11.41 -12.18 -7.94
CA VAL A 262 10.76 -12.92 -6.85
C VAL A 262 9.94 -11.93 -5.98
N PRO A 263 8.64 -12.16 -5.75
CA PRO A 263 7.76 -11.21 -5.08
C PRO A 263 7.93 -11.19 -3.54
N TRP A 264 9.14 -11.21 -3.00
CA TRP A 264 9.37 -11.00 -1.57
C TRP A 264 9.07 -9.55 -1.17
N GLN A 265 8.58 -9.33 0.04
CA GLN A 265 8.10 -8.02 0.50
C GLN A 265 9.11 -6.89 0.28
N TRP A 266 10.39 -7.12 0.54
CA TRP A 266 11.44 -6.13 0.32
C TRP A 266 11.73 -5.90 -1.18
N GLN A 267 11.72 -6.95 -2.01
CA GLN A 267 11.87 -6.82 -3.47
C GLN A 267 10.69 -6.07 -4.09
N ILE A 268 9.48 -6.32 -3.59
CA ILE A 268 8.29 -5.60 -4.01
C ILE A 268 8.44 -4.11 -3.72
N ARG A 269 8.85 -3.75 -2.50
CA ARG A 269 9.05 -2.35 -2.13
C ARG A 269 10.16 -1.69 -2.94
N ALA A 270 11.29 -2.39 -3.14
CA ALA A 270 12.42 -1.87 -3.92
C ALA A 270 12.11 -1.72 -5.43
N ASN A 271 11.13 -2.48 -5.94
CA ASN A 271 10.74 -2.48 -7.35
C ASN A 271 9.25 -2.17 -7.51
N ALA A 272 8.72 -1.20 -6.74
CA ALA A 272 7.29 -0.97 -6.63
C ALA A 272 6.61 -0.75 -8.00
N THR A 273 7.24 0.03 -8.87
CA THR A 273 6.76 0.30 -10.23
C THR A 273 6.63 -0.96 -11.08
N HIS A 274 7.58 -1.90 -10.98
CA HIS A 274 7.48 -3.21 -11.64
C HIS A 274 6.27 -3.99 -11.17
N PHE A 275 6.08 -4.08 -9.85
CA PHE A 275 4.96 -4.81 -9.29
C PHE A 275 3.62 -4.13 -9.52
N VAL A 276 3.56 -2.80 -9.67
CA VAL A 276 2.36 -2.10 -10.16
C VAL A 276 1.99 -2.55 -11.56
N ARG A 277 2.96 -2.71 -12.48
CA ARG A 277 2.69 -3.27 -13.82
C ARG A 277 2.11 -4.68 -13.73
N LYS A 278 2.69 -5.55 -12.89
CA LYS A 278 2.16 -6.91 -12.67
C LYS A 278 0.76 -6.92 -12.07
N LEU A 279 0.48 -6.00 -11.13
CA LEU A 279 -0.87 -5.80 -10.61
C LEU A 279 -1.85 -5.36 -11.70
N TYR A 280 -1.43 -4.49 -12.61
CA TYR A 280 -2.25 -4.04 -13.73
C TYR A 280 -2.50 -5.13 -14.77
N ASP A 281 -1.49 -5.94 -15.12
CA ASP A 281 -1.63 -7.10 -16.00
C ASP A 281 -2.68 -8.07 -15.45
N MET A 282 -2.59 -8.36 -14.14
CA MET A 282 -3.56 -9.21 -13.45
C MET A 282 -4.96 -8.58 -13.44
N LEU A 283 -5.06 -7.28 -13.17
CA LEU A 283 -6.33 -6.56 -13.17
C LEU A 283 -6.99 -6.58 -14.55
N SER A 284 -6.26 -6.22 -15.59
CA SER A 284 -6.75 -6.18 -16.99
C SER A 284 -7.27 -7.54 -17.44
N TRP A 285 -6.54 -8.61 -17.11
CA TRP A 285 -7.00 -9.97 -17.38
C TRP A 285 -8.27 -10.32 -16.60
N MET A 286 -8.35 -9.94 -15.31
CA MET A 286 -9.52 -10.18 -14.47
C MET A 286 -10.74 -9.40 -14.96
N GLU A 287 -10.59 -8.17 -15.45
CA GLU A 287 -11.67 -7.38 -16.04
C GLU A 287 -12.26 -8.08 -17.27
N ALA A 288 -11.40 -8.56 -18.18
CA ALA A 288 -11.83 -9.34 -19.33
C ALA A 288 -12.54 -10.65 -18.92
N PHE A 289 -12.01 -11.34 -17.90
CA PHE A 289 -12.61 -12.56 -17.37
C PHE A 289 -14.01 -12.30 -16.79
N VAL A 290 -14.15 -11.25 -15.96
CA VAL A 290 -15.43 -10.86 -15.33
C VAL A 290 -16.47 -10.49 -16.37
N LYS A 291 -16.06 -9.73 -17.39
CA LYS A 291 -16.94 -9.35 -18.52
C LYS A 291 -17.52 -10.58 -19.22
N ASN A 292 -16.72 -11.62 -19.39
CA ASN A 292 -17.14 -12.87 -20.04
C ASN A 292 -17.86 -13.84 -19.10
N ASN A 293 -17.70 -13.70 -17.78
CA ASN A 293 -18.22 -14.65 -16.78
C ASN A 293 -18.86 -13.92 -15.57
N PRO A 294 -19.89 -13.07 -15.77
CA PRO A 294 -20.38 -12.13 -14.77
C PRO A 294 -20.98 -12.77 -13.51
N THR A 295 -21.45 -14.01 -13.59
CA THR A 295 -22.06 -14.74 -12.46
C THR A 295 -21.04 -15.47 -11.58
N THR A 296 -19.75 -15.39 -11.92
CA THR A 296 -18.70 -16.13 -11.21
C THR A 296 -18.43 -15.56 -9.84
N LYS A 297 -18.79 -16.31 -8.80
CA LYS A 297 -18.52 -15.92 -7.40
C LYS A 297 -17.02 -15.83 -7.13
N GLY A 298 -16.64 -14.81 -6.35
CA GLY A 298 -15.26 -14.58 -5.92
C GLY A 298 -14.40 -13.83 -6.94
N THR A 299 -15.01 -13.23 -7.97
CA THR A 299 -14.33 -12.34 -8.91
C THR A 299 -14.44 -10.89 -8.43
N ARG A 300 -13.48 -10.46 -7.61
CA ARG A 300 -13.36 -9.06 -7.17
C ARG A 300 -12.34 -8.31 -8.02
N LEU A 301 -12.71 -7.13 -8.49
CA LEU A 301 -11.79 -6.15 -9.07
C LEU A 301 -11.21 -5.27 -7.96
N TYR A 302 -10.11 -4.57 -8.25
CA TYR A 302 -9.38 -3.78 -7.26
C TYR A 302 -8.70 -2.56 -7.88
N SER A 303 -8.42 -1.55 -7.06
CA SER A 303 -7.54 -0.43 -7.43
C SER A 303 -6.07 -0.82 -7.31
N LEU A 304 -5.20 -0.19 -8.09
CA LEU A 304 -3.75 -0.46 -8.05
C LEU A 304 -3.14 -0.03 -6.72
N LEU A 305 -3.39 1.23 -6.34
CA LEU A 305 -3.03 1.82 -5.05
C LEU A 305 -4.26 1.93 -4.12
N PRO A 306 -4.07 2.16 -2.82
CA PRO A 306 -5.17 2.36 -1.88
C PRO A 306 -6.16 3.40 -2.37
N VAL A 307 -7.44 3.08 -2.26
CA VAL A 307 -8.54 4.03 -2.42
C VAL A 307 -9.49 3.75 -1.26
N SER A 308 -9.71 4.73 -0.40
CA SER A 308 -10.83 4.65 0.54
C SER A 308 -12.07 5.18 -0.17
N THR A 309 -13.14 4.41 -0.11
CA THR A 309 -14.45 4.77 -0.68
C THR A 309 -15.37 5.41 0.36
N THR A 310 -14.88 5.62 1.59
CA THR A 310 -15.67 6.13 2.72
C THR A 310 -15.06 7.40 3.27
N TYR A 311 -15.77 8.51 3.07
CA TYR A 311 -15.56 9.74 3.82
C TYR A 311 -16.41 9.64 5.09
N GLN A 312 -15.82 9.20 6.20
CA GLN A 312 -16.38 9.54 7.50
C GLN A 312 -15.68 10.83 7.93
N ALA A 313 -16.43 11.93 7.85
CA ALA A 313 -16.09 13.10 8.67
C ALA A 313 -16.05 12.61 10.12
N ALA A 314 -14.90 12.76 10.76
CA ALA A 314 -14.76 12.53 12.19
C ALA A 314 -15.53 13.59 12.97
#